data_AF-A0A1V5G8W0-F1
#
_entry.id   AF-A0A1V5G8W0-F1
#
_cell.length_a   1.000
_cell.length_b   1.000
_cell.length_c   1.000
_cell.angle_alpha   90.00
_cell.angle_beta   90.00
_cell.angle_gamma   90.00
#
_symmetry.space_group_name_H-M   'P 1'
#
loop_
_entity.id
_entity.type
_entity.pdbx_description
1 polymer ?
#
loop_
_entity_poly.entity_id
_entity_poly.type
_entity_poly.pdbx_seq_one_letter_code
_entity_poly.pdbx_strand_id
1 'polypeptide(L)'
;MALSAESQKHLKLLHILLASTWLSSALTLTLLLACALPRAGAADRHGILLAAKFIDDWIIIPSAMGLLATSIVYSAATNWGWFRHGWIAAKWIVIVYGILFGTFFLGPRLNSLPPIAQGLDLAAAPPAPYAANLAFVRGWGAFQFATLIAAYAFSVYKFRFRRKAK
;
A
#
# COMPACT_ATOMS: atom_id res chain seq x y z
N MET A 1 20.18 -23.56 0.92
CA MET A 1 21.21 -23.11 -0.05
C MET A 1 21.16 -21.59 -0.10
N ALA A 2 22.27 -20.89 0.14
CA ALA A 2 22.30 -19.43 0.11
C ALA A 2 22.39 -18.95 -1.35
N LEU A 3 21.68 -17.86 -1.69
CA LEU A 3 21.74 -17.25 -3.03
C LEU A 3 23.15 -16.72 -3.35
N SER A 4 23.57 -16.82 -4.62
CA SER A 4 24.83 -16.22 -5.09
C SER A 4 24.80 -14.69 -4.98
N ALA A 5 25.98 -14.06 -4.95
CA ALA A 5 26.10 -12.60 -4.83
C ALA A 5 25.37 -11.85 -5.97
N GLU A 6 25.46 -12.35 -7.21
CA GLU A 6 24.74 -11.78 -8.36
C GLU A 6 23.22 -11.94 -8.23
N SER A 7 22.74 -13.10 -7.77
CA SER A 7 21.30 -13.32 -7.55
C SER A 7 20.75 -12.39 -6.47
N GLN A 8 21.54 -12.14 -5.42
CA GLN A 8 21.16 -11.19 -4.36
C GLN A 8 21.06 -9.75 -4.87
N LYS A 9 21.88 -9.33 -5.86
CA LYS A 9 21.76 -8.00 -6.48
C LYS A 9 20.47 -7.87 -7.28
N HIS A 10 20.13 -8.86 -8.11
CA HIS A 10 18.88 -8.84 -8.88
C HIS A 10 17.65 -8.87 -7.97
N LEU A 11 17.67 -9.71 -6.94
CA LEU A 11 16.60 -9.76 -5.93
C LEU A 11 16.45 -8.40 -5.23
N LYS A 12 17.57 -7.75 -4.88
CA LYS A 12 17.56 -6.42 -4.25
C LYS A 12 16.94 -5.38 -5.16
N LEU A 13 17.34 -5.35 -6.43
CA LEU A 13 16.81 -4.41 -7.41
C LEU A 13 15.29 -4.58 -7.54
N LEU A 14 14.83 -5.81 -7.79
CA LEU A 14 13.42 -6.12 -7.92
C LEU A 14 12.63 -5.74 -6.66
N HIS A 15 13.13 -6.09 -5.48
CA HIS A 15 12.50 -5.77 -4.21
C HIS A 15 12.36 -4.25 -4.00
N ILE A 16 13.40 -3.47 -4.32
CA ILE A 16 13.36 -2.00 -4.23
C ILE A 16 12.38 -1.40 -5.23
N LEU A 17 12.35 -1.90 -6.48
CA LEU A 17 11.40 -1.44 -7.48
C LEU A 17 9.96 -1.69 -7.02
N LEU A 18 9.65 -2.91 -6.57
CA LEU A 18 8.31 -3.27 -6.07
C LEU A 18 7.90 -2.43 -4.85
N ALA A 19 8.80 -2.24 -3.89
CA ALA A 19 8.55 -1.39 -2.74
C ALA A 19 8.27 0.07 -3.16
N SER A 20 9.01 0.57 -4.14
CA SER A 20 8.90 1.96 -4.60
C SER A 20 7.63 2.17 -5.40
N THR A 21 7.26 1.20 -6.23
CA THR A 21 5.99 1.18 -6.97
C THR A 21 4.80 1.16 -6.01
N TRP A 22 4.84 0.37 -4.93
CA TRP A 22 3.77 0.38 -3.95
C TRP A 22 3.69 1.73 -3.22
N LEU A 23 4.82 2.25 -2.73
CA LEU A 23 4.87 3.53 -2.03
C LEU A 23 4.35 4.69 -2.91
N SER A 24 4.81 4.78 -4.15
CA SER A 24 4.39 5.85 -5.07
C SER A 24 2.92 5.72 -5.48
N SER A 25 2.44 4.50 -5.73
CA SER A 25 1.03 4.27 -6.09
C SER A 25 0.09 4.59 -4.93
N ALA A 26 0.48 4.26 -3.69
CA ALA A 26 -0.27 4.64 -2.50
C ALA A 26 -0.32 6.16 -2.31
N LEU A 27 0.79 6.88 -2.58
CA LEU A 27 0.80 8.33 -2.62
C LEU A 27 -0.14 8.88 -3.69
N THR A 28 -0.02 8.38 -4.94
CA THR A 28 -0.86 8.83 -6.06
C THR A 28 -2.34 8.61 -5.77
N LEU A 29 -2.72 7.44 -5.24
CA LEU A 29 -4.10 7.15 -4.86
C LEU A 29 -4.59 8.09 -3.74
N THR A 30 -3.75 8.36 -2.73
CA THR A 30 -4.06 9.31 -1.67
C THR A 30 -4.30 10.72 -2.23
N LEU A 31 -3.43 11.19 -3.13
CA LEU A 31 -3.57 12.51 -3.77
C LEU A 31 -4.76 12.59 -4.71
N LEU A 32 -5.06 11.54 -5.49
CA LEU A 32 -6.25 11.48 -6.32
C LEU A 32 -7.52 11.63 -5.47
N LEU A 33 -7.62 10.88 -4.38
CA LEU A 33 -8.82 10.89 -3.54
C LEU A 33 -8.93 12.15 -2.68
N ALA A 34 -7.83 12.65 -2.11
CA ALA A 34 -7.83 13.79 -1.20
C ALA A 34 -7.77 15.14 -1.91
N CYS A 35 -7.21 15.20 -3.12
CA CYS A 35 -6.96 16.45 -3.81
C CYS A 35 -7.71 16.55 -5.15
N ALA A 36 -7.66 15.52 -6.02
CA ALA A 36 -8.32 15.61 -7.32
C ALA A 36 -9.85 15.45 -7.21
N LEU A 37 -10.32 14.41 -6.52
CA LEU A 37 -11.74 14.06 -6.42
C LEU A 37 -12.63 15.18 -5.81
N PRO A 38 -12.23 15.92 -4.75
CA PRO A 38 -13.03 17.03 -4.23
C PRO A 38 -13.20 18.20 -5.22
N ARG A 39 -12.26 18.37 -6.15
CA ARG A 39 -12.26 19.45 -7.15
C ARG A 39 -12.93 19.02 -8.46
N ALA A 40 -13.29 17.75 -8.56
CA ALA A 40 -13.88 17.17 -9.75
C ALA A 40 -15.33 17.64 -9.94
N GLY A 41 -15.66 18.04 -11.18
CA GLY A 41 -17.03 18.18 -11.61
C GLY A 41 -17.76 16.85 -11.51
N ALA A 42 -19.09 16.90 -11.49
CA ALA A 42 -19.88 15.69 -11.29
C ALA A 42 -19.66 14.67 -12.44
N ALA A 43 -19.38 15.12 -13.66
CA ALA A 43 -19.02 14.28 -14.80
C ALA A 43 -17.66 13.56 -14.65
N ASP A 44 -16.69 14.13 -13.93
CA ASP A 44 -15.32 13.61 -13.84
C ASP A 44 -15.14 12.61 -12.68
N ARG A 45 -16.03 12.63 -11.69
CA ARG A 45 -15.91 11.82 -10.45
C ARG A 45 -15.79 10.34 -10.73
N HIS A 46 -16.62 9.81 -11.63
CA HIS A 46 -16.60 8.40 -12.00
C HIS A 46 -15.25 8.00 -12.61
N GLY A 47 -14.72 8.82 -13.53
CA GLY A 47 -13.42 8.58 -14.16
C GLY A 47 -12.26 8.59 -13.16
N ILE A 48 -12.24 9.54 -12.22
CA ILE A 48 -11.21 9.60 -11.18
C ILE A 48 -11.26 8.35 -10.28
N LEU A 49 -12.46 7.89 -9.91
CA LEU A 49 -12.61 6.69 -9.08
C LEU A 49 -12.23 5.41 -9.84
N LEU A 50 -12.52 5.33 -11.14
CA LEU A 50 -12.02 4.24 -11.99
C LEU A 50 -10.48 4.25 -12.07
N ALA A 51 -9.86 5.41 -12.21
CA ALA A 51 -8.40 5.54 -12.19
C ALA A 51 -7.81 5.09 -10.84
N ALA A 52 -8.43 5.49 -9.73
CA ALA A 52 -8.01 5.05 -8.39
C ALA A 52 -8.13 3.52 -8.24
N LYS A 53 -9.23 2.92 -8.71
CA LYS A 53 -9.43 1.46 -8.72
C LYS A 53 -8.38 0.76 -9.59
N PHE A 54 -8.09 1.30 -10.78
CA PHE A 54 -7.06 0.75 -11.66
C PHE A 54 -5.69 0.73 -10.99
N ILE A 55 -5.29 1.84 -10.35
CA ILE A 55 -4.02 1.91 -9.61
C ILE A 55 -3.99 0.86 -8.49
N ASP A 56 -5.08 0.67 -7.76
CA ASP A 56 -5.16 -0.33 -6.70
C ASP A 56 -5.00 -1.76 -7.24
N ASP A 57 -5.87 -2.13 -8.19
CA ASP A 57 -5.94 -3.49 -8.72
C ASP A 57 -4.70 -3.91 -9.51
N TRP A 58 -4.16 -3.01 -10.33
CA TRP A 58 -3.14 -3.35 -11.32
C TRP A 58 -1.73 -2.90 -10.96
N ILE A 59 -1.57 -2.05 -9.95
CA ILE A 59 -0.26 -1.54 -9.54
C ILE A 59 0.02 -1.86 -8.09
N ILE A 60 -0.87 -1.48 -7.16
CA ILE A 60 -0.69 -1.72 -5.73
C ILE A 60 -0.72 -3.21 -5.41
N ILE A 61 -1.77 -3.95 -5.82
CA ILE A 61 -1.88 -5.37 -5.49
C ILE A 61 -0.70 -6.18 -6.06
N PRO A 62 -0.32 -6.07 -7.35
CA PRO A 62 0.81 -6.84 -7.88
C PRO A 62 2.14 -6.46 -7.23
N SER A 63 2.38 -5.17 -6.95
CA SER A 63 3.60 -4.73 -6.28
C SER A 63 3.68 -5.24 -4.84
N ALA A 64 2.57 -5.24 -4.11
CA ALA A 64 2.48 -5.79 -2.76
C ALA A 64 2.75 -7.31 -2.73
N MET A 65 2.15 -8.06 -3.66
CA MET A 65 2.36 -9.51 -3.76
C MET A 65 3.80 -9.85 -4.15
N GLY A 66 4.37 -9.11 -5.11
CA GLY A 66 5.77 -9.26 -5.47
C GLY A 66 6.70 -8.92 -4.32
N LEU A 67 6.39 -7.85 -3.56
CA LEU A 67 7.18 -7.45 -2.39
C LEU A 67 7.13 -8.53 -1.30
N LEU A 68 5.98 -9.17 -1.09
CA LEU A 68 5.83 -10.29 -0.18
C LEU A 68 6.69 -11.48 -0.63
N ALA A 69 6.59 -11.88 -1.90
CA ALA A 69 7.38 -12.98 -2.46
C ALA A 69 8.89 -12.73 -2.30
N THR A 70 9.36 -11.54 -2.68
CA THR A 70 10.78 -11.18 -2.53
C THR A 70 11.21 -11.10 -1.06
N SER A 71 10.33 -10.68 -0.14
CA SER A 71 10.58 -10.69 1.31
C SER A 71 10.74 -12.10 1.88
N ILE A 72 9.92 -13.05 1.41
CA ILE A 72 10.03 -14.48 1.75
C ILE A 72 11.39 -15.01 1.29
N VAL A 73 11.77 -14.75 0.04
CA VAL A 73 13.06 -15.19 -0.51
C VAL A 73 14.21 -14.59 0.28
N TYR A 74 14.15 -13.30 0.63
CA TYR A 74 15.16 -12.67 1.49
C TYR A 74 15.28 -13.36 2.84
N SER A 75 14.15 -13.62 3.51
CA SER A 75 14.13 -14.16 4.86
C SER A 75 14.57 -15.63 4.91
N ALA A 76 14.31 -16.40 3.85
CA ALA A 76 14.64 -17.83 3.76
C ALA A 76 16.03 -18.11 3.16
N ALA A 77 16.45 -17.34 2.14
CA ALA A 77 17.62 -17.65 1.31
C ALA A 77 18.83 -16.73 1.54
N THR A 78 18.76 -15.85 2.55
CA THR A 78 19.87 -14.98 2.94
C THR A 78 20.08 -14.98 4.46
N ASN A 79 21.22 -14.45 4.92
CA ASN A 79 21.59 -14.44 6.34
C ASN A 79 20.73 -13.51 7.22
N TRP A 80 19.81 -12.75 6.62
CA TRP A 80 18.93 -11.82 7.31
C TRP A 80 17.96 -12.53 8.25
N GLY A 81 17.44 -13.69 7.86
CA GLY A 81 16.43 -14.44 8.62
C GLY A 81 15.11 -13.68 8.80
N TRP A 82 14.12 -14.31 9.41
CA TRP A 82 12.76 -13.78 9.56
C TRP A 82 12.63 -12.74 10.69
N PHE A 83 13.21 -13.03 11.86
CA PHE A 83 13.07 -12.22 13.08
C PHE A 83 14.40 -11.94 13.78
N ARG A 84 15.53 -12.11 13.06
CA ARG A 84 16.88 -11.92 13.64
C ARG A 84 17.14 -10.48 14.06
N HIS A 85 16.46 -9.53 13.42
CA HIS A 85 16.57 -8.11 13.69
C HIS A 85 15.19 -7.49 13.89
N GLY A 86 15.01 -6.69 14.95
CA GLY A 86 13.71 -6.10 15.28
C GLY A 86 13.15 -5.17 14.18
N TRP A 87 14.02 -4.50 13.41
CA TRP A 87 13.57 -3.69 12.26
C TRP A 87 13.08 -4.54 11.08
N ILE A 88 13.55 -5.79 10.93
CA ILE A 88 13.02 -6.73 9.92
C ILE A 88 11.63 -7.21 10.35
N ALA A 89 11.47 -7.54 11.63
CA ALA A 89 10.17 -7.90 12.19
C ALA A 89 9.14 -6.78 12.01
N ALA A 90 9.53 -5.52 12.24
CA ALA A 90 8.66 -4.36 12.01
C ALA A 90 8.22 -4.24 10.54
N LYS A 91 9.14 -4.47 9.58
CA LYS A 91 8.79 -4.49 8.15
C LYS A 91 7.83 -5.62 7.78
N TRP A 92 8.02 -6.80 8.37
CA TRP A 92 7.10 -7.92 8.22
C TRP A 92 5.70 -7.57 8.71
N ILE A 93 5.60 -6.90 9.84
CA ILE A 93 4.31 -6.40 10.35
C ILE A 93 3.68 -5.44 9.34
N VAL A 94 4.43 -4.46 8.82
CA VAL A 94 3.91 -3.48 7.86
C VAL A 94 3.39 -4.15 6.58
N ILE A 95 4.13 -5.10 6.00
CA ILE A 95 3.70 -5.76 4.76
C ILE A 95 2.48 -6.67 4.99
N VAL A 96 2.46 -7.46 6.06
CA VAL A 96 1.34 -8.36 6.36
C VAL A 96 0.10 -7.55 6.72
N TYR A 97 0.23 -6.55 7.59
CA TYR A 97 -0.85 -5.62 7.90
C TYR A 97 -1.36 -4.95 6.63
N GLY A 98 -0.46 -4.38 5.81
CA GLY A 98 -0.84 -3.64 4.61
C GLY A 98 -1.59 -4.48 3.59
N ILE A 99 -1.17 -5.73 3.38
CA ILE A 99 -1.86 -6.67 2.50
C ILE A 99 -3.24 -7.03 3.07
N LEU A 100 -3.31 -7.51 4.31
CA LEU A 100 -4.58 -7.96 4.89
C LEU A 100 -5.58 -6.81 5.01
N PHE A 101 -5.12 -5.67 5.51
CA PHE A 101 -5.95 -4.48 5.66
C PHE A 101 -6.37 -3.91 4.31
N GLY A 102 -5.44 -3.88 3.34
CA GLY A 102 -5.72 -3.53 1.95
C GLY A 102 -6.83 -4.41 1.35
N THR A 103 -6.62 -5.72 1.33
CA THR A 103 -7.51 -6.69 0.69
C THR A 103 -8.89 -6.77 1.35
N PHE A 104 -8.98 -6.78 2.69
CA PHE A 104 -10.25 -7.02 3.37
C PHE A 104 -11.01 -5.74 3.75
N PHE A 105 -10.35 -4.58 3.83
CA PHE A 105 -10.99 -3.35 4.32
C PHE A 105 -10.96 -2.21 3.30
N LEU A 106 -9.80 -1.90 2.72
CA LEU A 106 -9.67 -0.78 1.77
C LEU A 106 -10.22 -1.13 0.39
N GLY A 107 -9.80 -2.27 -0.18
CA GLY A 107 -10.16 -2.72 -1.53
C GLY A 107 -11.67 -2.81 -1.75
N PRO A 108 -12.45 -3.52 -0.90
CA PRO A 108 -13.90 -3.62 -1.07
C PRO A 108 -14.59 -2.25 -1.04
N ARG A 109 -14.11 -1.33 -0.18
CA ARG A 109 -14.67 0.02 -0.08
C ARG A 109 -14.32 0.88 -1.28
N LEU A 110 -13.07 0.83 -1.76
CA LEU A 110 -12.67 1.52 -2.99
C LEU A 110 -13.45 1.00 -4.20
N ASN A 111 -13.60 -0.33 -4.32
CA ASN A 111 -14.32 -0.97 -5.41
C ASN A 111 -15.81 -0.65 -5.45
N SER A 112 -16.40 -0.27 -4.31
CA SER A 112 -17.79 0.18 -4.24
C SER A 112 -18.02 1.59 -4.80
N LEU A 113 -16.98 2.44 -4.88
CA LEU A 113 -17.14 3.86 -5.19
C LEU A 113 -17.48 4.13 -6.68
N PRO A 114 -16.77 3.56 -7.68
CA PRO A 114 -17.07 3.84 -9.09
C PRO A 114 -18.52 3.53 -9.52
N PRO A 115 -19.13 2.37 -9.20
CA PRO A 115 -20.49 2.07 -9.64
C PRO A 115 -21.53 3.00 -9.00
N ILE A 116 -21.33 3.39 -7.73
CA ILE A 116 -22.21 4.36 -7.07
C ILE A 116 -22.04 5.75 -7.70
N ALA A 117 -20.81 6.15 -8.02
CA ALA A 117 -20.51 7.42 -8.69
C ALA A 117 -21.07 7.52 -10.10
N GLN A 118 -21.24 6.40 -10.81
CA GLN A 118 -21.80 6.37 -12.15
C GLN A 118 -23.30 6.71 -12.16
N GLY A 119 -24.05 6.25 -11.15
CA GLY A 119 -25.49 6.47 -11.03
C GLY A 119 -25.88 7.68 -10.19
N LEU A 120 -24.91 8.51 -9.83
CA LEU A 120 -25.10 9.64 -8.93
C LEU A 120 -25.72 10.82 -9.69
N ASP A 121 -26.88 11.29 -9.24
CA ASP A 121 -27.45 12.54 -9.75
C ASP A 121 -26.52 13.72 -9.39
N LEU A 122 -26.17 14.52 -10.40
CA LEU A 122 -25.24 15.64 -10.28
C LEU A 122 -25.79 16.74 -9.34
N ALA A 123 -27.11 16.78 -9.12
CA ALA A 123 -27.79 17.75 -8.27
C ALA A 123 -28.09 17.24 -6.84
N ALA A 124 -27.94 15.94 -6.57
CA ALA A 124 -28.32 15.33 -5.30
C ALA A 124 -27.12 15.10 -4.37
N ALA A 125 -27.38 15.09 -3.05
CA ALA A 125 -26.39 14.68 -2.08
C ALA A 125 -26.05 13.19 -2.26
N PRO A 126 -24.76 12.79 -2.09
CA PRO A 126 -24.37 11.41 -2.29
C PRO A 126 -24.98 10.47 -1.23
N PRO A 127 -25.26 9.21 -1.60
CA PRO A 127 -25.76 8.22 -0.65
C PRO A 127 -24.81 8.04 0.55
N ALA A 128 -25.37 7.81 1.74
CA ALA A 128 -24.59 7.64 2.96
C ALA A 128 -23.48 6.56 2.85
N PRO A 129 -23.70 5.39 2.21
CA PRO A 129 -22.64 4.39 2.00
C PRO A 129 -21.46 4.91 1.17
N TYR A 130 -21.71 5.74 0.16
CA TYR A 130 -20.65 6.34 -0.66
C TYR A 130 -19.79 7.29 0.16
N ALA A 131 -20.43 8.20 0.91
CA ALA A 131 -19.72 9.16 1.76
C ALA A 131 -18.88 8.45 2.84
N ALA A 132 -19.44 7.42 3.49
CA ALA A 132 -18.76 6.63 4.52
C ALA A 132 -17.56 5.87 3.94
N ASN A 133 -17.73 5.17 2.81
CA ASN A 133 -16.64 4.43 2.18
C ASN A 133 -15.54 5.35 1.66
N LEU A 134 -15.90 6.49 1.06
CA LEU A 134 -14.93 7.46 0.59
C LEU A 134 -14.13 8.08 1.75
N ALA A 135 -14.78 8.45 2.85
CA ALA A 135 -14.11 8.95 4.05
C ALA A 135 -13.16 7.90 4.63
N PHE A 136 -13.61 6.64 4.71
CA PHE A 136 -12.80 5.52 5.18
C PHE A 136 -11.55 5.34 4.32
N VAL A 137 -11.70 5.24 3.00
CA VAL A 137 -10.56 5.02 2.09
C VAL A 137 -9.61 6.22 2.10
N ARG A 138 -10.09 7.45 2.22
CA ARG A 138 -9.23 8.64 2.35
C ARG A 138 -8.39 8.60 3.63
N GLY A 139 -9.03 8.40 4.78
CA GLY A 139 -8.33 8.40 6.07
C GLY A 139 -7.38 7.22 6.22
N TRP A 140 -7.89 6.01 6.01
CA TRP A 140 -7.12 4.79 6.18
C TRP A 140 -6.13 4.53 5.04
N GLY A 141 -6.40 5.01 3.82
CA GLY A 141 -5.43 4.99 2.72
C GLY A 141 -4.24 5.91 3.00
N ALA A 142 -4.46 7.11 3.53
CA ALA A 142 -3.39 8.01 3.97
C ALA A 142 -2.56 7.41 5.11
N PHE A 143 -3.23 6.76 6.08
CA PHE A 143 -2.54 6.01 7.13
C PHE A 143 -1.69 4.87 6.56
N GLN A 144 -2.25 4.08 5.64
CA GLN A 144 -1.52 3.00 4.96
C GLN A 144 -0.28 3.54 4.24
N PHE A 145 -0.39 4.67 3.52
CA PHE A 145 0.74 5.35 2.92
C PHE A 145 1.81 5.75 3.95
N ALA A 146 1.41 6.30 5.10
CA ALA A 146 2.33 6.62 6.18
C ALA A 146 3.07 5.39 6.74
N THR A 147 2.41 4.22 6.81
CA THR A 147 3.09 2.98 7.23
C THR A 147 4.18 2.55 6.24
N LEU A 148 3.98 2.78 4.93
CA LEU A 148 4.99 2.50 3.91
C LEU A 148 6.19 3.45 4.05
N ILE A 149 5.96 4.74 4.32
CA ILE A 149 7.04 5.69 4.65
C ILE A 149 7.83 5.18 5.87
N ALA A 150 7.14 4.73 6.92
CA ALA A 150 7.80 4.20 8.10
C ALA A 150 8.67 2.96 7.78
N ALA A 151 8.20 2.05 6.91
CA ALA A 151 9.00 0.92 6.46
C ALA A 151 10.27 1.35 5.70
N TYR A 152 10.20 2.42 4.90
CA TYR A 152 11.37 3.04 4.26
C TYR A 152 12.32 3.63 5.30
N ALA A 153 11.80 4.39 6.27
CA ALA A 153 12.61 4.94 7.36
C ALA A 153 13.33 3.84 8.16
N PHE A 154 12.64 2.73 8.47
CA PHE A 154 13.26 1.57 9.12
C PHE A 154 14.36 0.91 8.28
N SER A 155 14.30 1.03 6.95
CA SER A 155 15.35 0.54 6.05
C SER A 155 16.65 1.35 6.18
N VAL A 156 16.53 2.66 6.39
CA VAL A 156 17.67 3.57 6.48
C VAL A 156 18.23 3.61 7.89
N TYR A 157 17.39 3.90 8.87
CA TYR A 157 17.81 4.17 10.25
C TYR A 157 17.98 2.91 11.11
N LYS A 158 17.54 1.73 10.62
CA LYS A 158 17.72 0.42 11.27
C LYS A 158 17.37 0.44 12.76
N PHE A 159 16.17 0.93 13.09
CA PHE A 159 15.74 1.19 14.46
C PHE A 159 16.01 -0.04 15.36
N ARG A 160 16.93 0.12 16.33
CA ARG A 160 17.25 -0.92 17.30
C ARG A 160 16.26 -0.81 18.45
N PHE A 161 15.38 -1.80 18.61
CA PHE A 161 14.73 -2.02 19.90
C PHE A 161 15.86 -2.30 20.90
N ARG A 162 16.22 -1.32 21.74
CA ARG A 162 17.20 -1.49 22.82
C ARG A 162 16.80 -2.72 23.63
N ARG A 163 17.64 -3.75 23.66
CA ARG A 163 17.56 -4.76 24.73
C ARG A 163 17.94 -4.01 26.01
N LYS A 164 17.02 -3.88 26.97
CA LYS A 164 17.41 -3.58 28.35
C LYS A 164 18.35 -4.71 28.76
N ALA A 165 19.61 -4.38 29.05
CA ALA A 165 20.50 -5.28 29.75
C ALA A 165 19.87 -5.54 31.13
N LYS A 166 19.72 -6.82 31.47
CA LYS A 166 19.53 -7.25 32.86
C LYS A 166 20.91 -7.34 33.49
#